data_AF-A0A292GMQ9-F1
#
_entry.id   AF-A0A292GMQ9-F1
#
_cell.length_a   1.000
_cell.length_b   1.000
_cell.length_c   1.000
_cell.angle_alpha   90.00
_cell.angle_beta   90.00
_cell.angle_gamma   90.00
#
_symmetry.space_group_name_H-M   'P 1'
#
loop_
_entity.id
_entity.type
_entity.pdbx_description
1 polymer ?
#
loop_
_entity_poly.entity_id
_entity_poly.type
_entity_poly.pdbx_seq_one_letter_code
_entity_poly.pdbx_strand_id
1 'polypeptide(L)'
;MEKEPIGIKTLIALLKTAQQDATVYLDFAGFARPTKIESYRGYYDRPALGFALGGYSGSDHSSETRVSELLKELDLGISDSFCGWKGGTYRYSGDETLFVDNSGDASGIVVTGIADEGCRVTITTAYSPDAY
;
A
#
# COMPACT_ATOMS: atom_id res chain seq x y z
N MET A 1 21.59 -2.68 -5.24
CA MET A 1 21.31 -2.48 -3.81
C MET A 1 19.89 -2.93 -3.61
N GLU A 2 19.67 -4.02 -2.88
CA GLU A 2 18.30 -4.46 -2.55
C GLU A 2 17.65 -3.35 -1.72
N LYS A 3 16.40 -3.00 -2.06
CA LYS A 3 15.66 -1.99 -1.30
C LYS A 3 14.98 -2.69 -0.13
N GLU A 4 15.26 -2.24 1.09
CA GLU A 4 14.68 -2.79 2.31
C GLU A 4 13.15 -2.55 2.36
N PRO A 5 12.35 -3.51 2.87
CA PRO A 5 10.93 -3.32 3.10
C PRO A 5 10.67 -2.19 4.10
N ILE A 6 9.60 -1.42 3.89
CA ILE A 6 9.20 -0.32 4.77
C ILE A 6 7.80 -0.50 5.33
N GLY A 7 7.53 0.14 6.46
CA GLY A 7 6.19 0.21 7.06
C GLY A 7 5.41 1.46 6.68
N ILE A 8 4.16 1.53 7.16
CA ILE A 8 3.20 2.60 6.86
C ILE A 8 3.75 3.99 7.26
N LYS A 9 4.39 4.13 8.44
CA LYS A 9 4.93 5.41 8.90
C LYS A 9 5.99 5.98 7.96
N THR A 10 6.90 5.11 7.50
CA THR A 10 7.95 5.49 6.56
C THR A 10 7.36 5.88 5.21
N LEU A 11 6.37 5.12 4.72
CA LEU A 11 5.65 5.47 3.50
C LEU A 11 4.93 6.83 3.62
N ILE A 12 4.26 7.09 4.75
CA ILE A 12 3.64 8.40 5.04
C ILE A 12 4.69 9.53 4.99
N ALA A 13 5.84 9.34 5.64
CA ALA A 13 6.90 10.34 5.67
C ALA A 13 7.40 10.68 4.26
N LEU A 14 7.56 9.66 3.39
CA LEU A 14 7.94 9.84 1.98
C LEU A 14 6.83 10.55 1.18
N LEU A 15 5.57 10.13 1.32
CA LEU A 15 4.45 10.75 0.59
C LEU A 15 4.20 12.21 0.99
N LYS A 16 4.52 12.60 2.23
CA LYS A 16 4.44 14.00 2.69
C LYS A 16 5.43 14.93 1.99
N THR A 17 6.48 14.42 1.34
CA THR A 17 7.41 15.26 0.57
C THR A 17 6.96 15.48 -0.88
N ALA A 18 6.00 14.70 -1.37
CA ALA A 18 5.49 14.77 -2.73
C ALA A 18 4.36 15.80 -2.90
N GLN A 19 4.01 16.12 -4.15
CA GLN A 19 2.85 16.96 -4.47
C GLN A 19 1.54 16.28 -4.06
N GLN A 20 0.70 17.00 -3.31
CA GLN A 20 -0.47 16.40 -2.63
C GLN A 20 -1.62 16.06 -3.58
N ASP A 21 -1.63 16.64 -4.77
CA ASP A 21 -2.56 16.38 -5.87
C ASP A 21 -2.00 15.42 -6.93
N ALA A 22 -0.74 14.96 -6.79
CA ALA A 22 -0.15 13.97 -7.67
C ALA A 22 -0.88 12.62 -7.56
N THR A 23 -0.96 11.92 -8.70
CA THR A 23 -1.56 10.60 -8.78
C THR A 23 -0.57 9.54 -8.32
N VAL A 24 -1.04 8.57 -7.53
CA VAL A 24 -0.25 7.47 -7.00
C VAL A 24 -0.50 6.17 -7.77
N TYR A 25 0.56 5.51 -8.19
CA TYR A 25 0.54 4.19 -8.81
C TYR A 25 1.45 3.22 -8.06
N LEU A 26 1.24 1.93 -8.31
CA LEU A 26 2.19 0.87 -8.00
C LEU A 26 3.12 0.66 -9.20
N ASP A 27 4.35 0.22 -8.97
CA ASP A 27 5.35 -0.01 -10.02
C ASP A 27 5.07 -1.25 -10.89
N PHE A 28 3.96 -1.93 -10.66
CA PHE A 28 3.49 -3.06 -11.46
C PHE A 28 2.13 -2.78 -12.13
N ALA A 29 1.83 -3.58 -13.15
CA ALA A 29 0.56 -3.58 -13.88
C ALA A 29 0.09 -2.23 -14.45
N GLY A 30 1.02 -1.30 -14.73
CA GLY A 30 0.86 -0.09 -15.55
C GLY A 30 -0.04 1.01 -14.98
N PHE A 31 -1.22 0.66 -14.49
CA PHE A 31 -2.26 1.54 -13.93
C PHE A 31 -2.80 0.99 -12.62
N ALA A 32 -2.06 0.11 -11.93
CA ALA A 32 -2.45 -0.34 -10.60
C ALA A 32 -2.35 0.85 -9.64
N ARG A 33 -3.45 1.11 -8.92
CA ARG A 33 -3.55 2.20 -7.94
C ARG A 33 -3.77 1.62 -6.56
N PRO A 34 -3.16 2.21 -5.51
CA PRO A 34 -3.42 1.80 -4.14
C PRO A 34 -4.85 2.16 -3.74
N THR A 35 -5.47 1.32 -2.90
CA THR A 35 -6.83 1.51 -2.41
C THR A 35 -6.86 1.75 -0.91
N LYS A 36 -6.98 0.70 -0.11
CA LYS A 36 -7.18 0.75 1.34
C LYS A 36 -6.23 -0.18 2.08
N ILE A 37 -6.03 0.09 3.36
CA ILE A 37 -5.27 -0.79 4.25
C ILE A 37 -6.17 -1.94 4.73
N GLU A 38 -5.68 -3.17 4.56
CA GLU A 38 -6.31 -4.39 5.04
C GLU A 38 -5.27 -5.27 5.76
N SER A 39 -5.67 -6.44 6.26
CA SER A 39 -4.74 -7.42 6.84
C SER A 39 -4.10 -8.29 5.76
N TYR A 40 -2.78 -8.46 5.81
CA TYR A 40 -2.07 -9.43 4.98
C TYR A 40 -2.48 -10.86 5.37
N ARG A 41 -2.78 -11.73 4.39
CA ARG A 41 -3.25 -13.09 4.70
C ARG A 41 -2.15 -14.01 5.23
N GLY A 42 -0.90 -13.82 4.81
CA GLY A 42 0.23 -14.64 5.27
C GLY A 42 0.52 -14.43 6.76
N TYR A 43 0.45 -13.17 7.21
CA TYR A 43 0.63 -12.78 8.60
C TYR A 43 -0.48 -11.82 9.02
N TYR A 44 -1.44 -12.30 9.80
CA TYR A 44 -2.62 -11.51 10.18
C TYR A 44 -2.29 -10.28 11.04
N ASP A 45 -1.10 -10.21 11.61
CA ASP A 45 -0.57 -9.07 12.36
C ASP A 45 0.22 -8.07 11.48
N ARG A 46 0.23 -8.26 10.16
CA ARG A 46 0.89 -7.36 9.20
C ARG A 46 -0.14 -6.66 8.29
N PRO A 47 0.07 -5.37 7.99
CA PRO A 47 -0.80 -4.65 7.08
C PRO A 47 -0.51 -4.98 5.61
N ALA A 48 -1.54 -4.91 4.78
CA ALA A 48 -1.45 -4.96 3.32
C ALA A 48 -2.13 -3.74 2.71
N LEU A 49 -1.47 -3.12 1.73
CA LEU A 49 -2.03 -2.10 0.88
C LEU A 49 -2.74 -2.77 -0.30
N GLY A 50 -4.07 -2.67 -0.32
CA GLY A 50 -4.87 -3.16 -1.43
C GLY A 50 -4.63 -2.35 -2.70
N PHE A 51 -5.06 -2.90 -3.84
CA PHE A 51 -4.92 -2.25 -5.13
C PHE A 51 -6.07 -2.55 -6.08
N ALA A 52 -6.36 -1.57 -6.95
CA ALA A 52 -7.27 -1.72 -8.07
C ALA A 52 -6.50 -1.62 -9.39
N LEU A 53 -6.84 -2.47 -10.34
CA LEU A 53 -6.27 -2.41 -11.70
C LEU A 53 -7.06 -1.40 -12.53
N GLY A 54 -6.42 -0.28 -12.88
CA GLY A 54 -6.98 0.73 -13.78
C GLY A 54 -6.66 0.51 -15.26
N GLY A 55 -6.94 1.55 -16.06
CA GLY A 55 -6.67 1.58 -17.50
C GLY A 55 -7.87 1.21 -18.38
N TYR A 56 -7.70 1.27 -19.70
CA TYR A 56 -8.75 1.02 -20.70
C TYR A 56 -9.35 -0.40 -20.66
N SER A 57 -8.62 -1.36 -20.07
CA SER A 57 -9.01 -2.76 -19.94
C SER A 57 -9.37 -3.18 -18.50
N GLY A 58 -9.31 -2.26 -17.54
CA GLY A 58 -9.64 -2.51 -16.14
C GLY A 58 -11.14 -2.47 -15.89
N SER A 59 -11.62 -3.19 -14.87
CA SER A 59 -13.03 -3.19 -14.44
C SER A 59 -13.40 -1.96 -13.61
N ASP A 60 -12.42 -1.15 -13.21
CA ASP A 60 -12.62 -0.01 -12.34
C ASP A 60 -12.06 1.28 -12.96
N HIS A 61 -12.99 2.10 -13.44
CA HIS A 61 -12.76 3.45 -13.98
C HIS A 61 -12.89 4.54 -12.90
N SER A 62 -12.82 4.21 -11.61
CA SER A 62 -12.82 5.20 -10.54
C SER A 62 -11.74 6.25 -10.73
N SER A 63 -11.92 7.39 -10.08
CA SER A 63 -10.89 8.43 -9.99
C SER A 63 -9.57 7.84 -9.51
N GLU A 64 -8.49 8.36 -10.09
CA GLU A 64 -7.12 8.14 -9.68
C GLU A 64 -6.92 8.41 -8.17
N THR A 65 -6.11 7.59 -7.50
CA THR A 65 -5.79 7.81 -6.08
C THR A 65 -4.76 8.92 -5.98
N ARG A 66 -5.10 10.01 -5.28
CA ARG A 66 -4.16 11.12 -5.04
C ARG A 66 -3.30 10.88 -3.80
N VAL A 67 -2.13 11.52 -3.72
CA VAL A 67 -1.26 11.48 -2.53
C VAL A 67 -2.03 11.85 -1.26
N SER A 68 -2.82 12.93 -1.29
CA SER A 68 -3.61 13.39 -0.13
C SER A 68 -4.72 12.42 0.28
N GLU A 69 -5.25 11.62 -0.64
CA GLU A 69 -6.27 10.60 -0.35
C GLU A 69 -5.61 9.36 0.27
N LEU A 70 -4.50 8.91 -0.32
CA LEU A 70 -3.72 7.80 0.22
C LEU A 70 -3.21 8.11 1.62
N LEU A 71 -2.71 9.32 1.88
CA LEU A 71 -2.23 9.70 3.22
C LEU A 71 -3.31 9.56 4.29
N LYS A 72 -4.55 9.95 4.00
CA LYS A 72 -5.68 9.76 4.94
C LYS A 72 -5.92 8.29 5.24
N GLU A 73 -5.88 7.46 4.21
CA GLU A 73 -6.07 6.02 4.34
C GLU A 73 -4.94 5.36 5.15
N LEU A 74 -3.69 5.75 4.91
CA LEU A 74 -2.55 5.26 5.68
C LEU A 74 -2.62 5.72 7.16
N ASP A 75 -3.06 6.95 7.42
CA ASP A 75 -3.24 7.46 8.78
C ASP A 75 -4.36 6.71 9.53
N LEU A 76 -5.46 6.36 8.85
CA LEU A 76 -6.50 5.46 9.37
C LEU A 76 -5.91 4.07 9.67
N GLY A 77 -5.09 3.55 8.75
CA GLY A 77 -4.31 2.31 8.86
C GLY A 77 -3.52 2.13 10.15
N ILE A 78 -3.05 3.22 10.76
CA ILE A 78 -2.27 3.19 12.01
C ILE A 78 -3.14 3.53 13.23
N SER A 79 -4.15 4.38 13.03
CA SER A 79 -4.95 4.91 14.14
C SER A 79 -6.00 3.92 14.63
N ASP A 80 -6.63 3.20 13.69
CA ASP A 80 -7.77 2.33 13.93
C ASP A 80 -7.38 0.89 14.27
N SER A 81 -8.33 0.21 14.89
CA SER A 81 -8.26 -1.22 15.17
C SER A 81 -8.95 -1.99 14.04
N PHE A 82 -8.24 -2.89 13.37
CA PHE A 82 -8.73 -3.67 12.23
C PHE A 82 -9.21 -5.04 12.66
N CYS A 83 -10.33 -5.49 12.10
CA CYS A 83 -10.75 -6.89 12.23
C CYS A 83 -10.00 -7.74 11.19
N GLY A 84 -9.12 -8.63 11.63
CA GLY A 84 -8.42 -9.54 10.72
C GLY A 84 -9.37 -10.53 10.08
N TRP A 85 -8.98 -11.08 8.91
CA TRP A 85 -9.82 -11.97 8.09
C TRP A 85 -10.43 -13.18 8.85
N LYS A 86 -9.72 -13.76 9.83
CA LYS A 86 -10.19 -14.89 10.65
C LYS A 86 -10.87 -14.48 11.96
N GLY A 87 -11.15 -13.19 12.14
CA GLY A 87 -11.53 -12.62 13.43
C GLY A 87 -10.30 -12.23 14.26
N GLY A 88 -10.54 -11.33 15.21
CA GLY A 88 -9.50 -10.70 16.03
C GLY A 88 -9.31 -9.23 15.67
N THR A 89 -9.02 -8.42 16.69
CA THR A 89 -8.78 -6.99 16.56
C THR A 89 -7.28 -6.73 16.59
N TYR A 90 -6.74 -6.20 15.51
CA TYR A 90 -5.32 -5.91 15.34
C TYR A 90 -5.12 -4.41 15.28
N ARG A 91 -3.98 -3.95 15.81
CA ARG A 91 -3.56 -2.56 15.71
C ARG A 91 -2.15 -2.53 15.19
N TYR A 92 -1.93 -1.87 14.06
CA TYR A 92 -0.60 -1.71 13.50
C TYR A 92 0.09 -0.53 14.16
N SER A 93 1.33 -0.72 14.61
CA SER A 93 2.17 0.38 15.07
C SER A 93 2.58 1.29 13.92
N GLY A 94 2.54 0.79 12.68
CA GLY A 94 2.95 1.45 11.44
C GLY A 94 4.43 1.21 11.10
N ASP A 95 5.16 0.50 11.95
CA ASP A 95 6.56 0.11 11.74
C ASP A 95 6.68 -1.30 11.15
N GLU A 96 5.58 -2.07 11.13
CA GLU A 96 5.51 -3.37 10.49
C GLU A 96 5.71 -3.27 8.98
N THR A 97 6.35 -4.28 8.38
CA THR A 97 6.45 -4.41 6.92
C THR A 97 5.08 -4.28 6.27
N LEU A 98 4.97 -3.34 5.32
CA LEU A 98 3.75 -3.12 4.56
C LEU A 98 3.76 -3.99 3.30
N PHE A 99 2.83 -4.93 3.23
CA PHE A 99 2.61 -5.77 2.05
C PHE A 99 1.73 -5.05 1.01
N VAL A 100 1.69 -5.58 -0.21
CA VAL A 100 0.78 -5.12 -1.27
C VAL A 100 -0.03 -6.31 -1.76
N ASP A 101 -1.25 -6.44 -1.26
CA ASP A 101 -2.16 -7.54 -1.58
C ASP A 101 -3.61 -7.12 -1.31
N ASN A 102 -4.53 -7.69 -2.09
CA ASN A 102 -5.95 -7.55 -1.83
C ASN A 102 -6.40 -8.56 -0.75
N SER A 103 -7.53 -8.26 -0.10
CA SER A 103 -8.09 -9.14 0.93
C SER A 103 -8.23 -10.58 0.44
N GLY A 104 -7.65 -11.52 1.17
CA GLY A 104 -7.63 -12.94 0.83
C GLY A 104 -6.41 -13.38 0.02
N ASP A 105 -5.55 -12.48 -0.42
CA ASP A 105 -4.32 -12.80 -1.15
C ASP A 105 -3.08 -12.71 -0.25
N ALA A 106 -2.02 -13.40 -0.67
CA ALA A 106 -0.71 -13.37 -0.06
C ALA A 106 0.34 -13.61 -1.15
N SER A 107 0.82 -12.55 -1.79
CA SER A 107 1.80 -12.61 -2.88
C SER A 107 3.25 -12.53 -2.39
N GLY A 108 3.45 -12.05 -1.16
CA GLY A 108 4.77 -11.72 -0.64
C GLY A 108 5.37 -10.44 -1.21
N ILE A 109 4.59 -9.61 -1.91
CA ILE A 109 5.04 -8.31 -2.39
C ILE A 109 5.00 -7.30 -1.25
N VAL A 110 6.08 -6.55 -1.07
CA VAL A 110 6.24 -5.54 -0.02
C VAL A 110 6.57 -4.18 -0.60
N VAL A 111 6.19 -3.12 0.11
CA VAL A 111 6.55 -1.75 -0.23
C VAL A 111 8.01 -1.48 0.18
N THR A 112 8.75 -0.81 -0.69
CA THR A 112 10.17 -0.46 -0.48
C THR A 112 10.47 1.03 -0.58
N GLY A 113 9.50 1.85 -1.01
CA GLY A 113 9.68 3.29 -1.13
C GLY A 113 8.77 3.93 -2.17
N ILE A 114 9.17 5.10 -2.65
CA ILE A 114 8.50 5.83 -3.73
C ILE A 114 9.52 6.37 -4.75
N ALA A 115 9.06 6.62 -5.96
CA ALA A 115 9.67 7.49 -6.95
C ALA A 115 8.72 8.66 -7.22
N ASP A 116 9.20 9.90 -7.02
CA ASP A 116 8.44 11.13 -7.23
C ASP A 116 8.85 11.77 -8.57
N GLU A 117 7.89 11.92 -9.47
CA GLU A 117 8.03 12.47 -10.82
C GLU A 117 7.23 13.80 -10.97
N GLY A 118 6.91 14.46 -9.85
CA GLY A 118 6.17 15.71 -9.82
C GLY A 118 4.66 15.48 -9.80
N CYS A 119 4.04 15.32 -10.96
CA CYS A 119 2.59 15.08 -11.07
C CYS A 119 2.18 13.63 -10.83
N ARG A 120 3.15 12.75 -10.63
CA ARG A 120 3.00 11.32 -10.44
C ARG A 120 3.93 10.83 -9.35
N VAL A 121 3.41 9.97 -8.48
CA VAL A 121 4.19 9.21 -7.50
C VAL A 121 4.02 7.72 -7.78
N THR A 122 5.12 6.99 -7.88
CA THR A 122 5.10 5.54 -8.03
C THR A 122 5.61 4.89 -6.75
N ILE A 123 4.78 4.10 -6.07
CA ILE A 123 5.20 3.25 -4.95
C ILE A 123 6.03 2.12 -5.52
N THR A 124 7.24 1.95 -4.99
CA THR A 124 8.13 0.88 -5.43
C THR A 124 7.98 -0.36 -4.56
N THR A 125 8.01 -1.54 -5.18
CA THR A 125 7.78 -2.82 -4.52
C THR A 125 8.91 -3.82 -4.76
N ALA A 126 8.95 -4.88 -3.94
CA ALA A 126 9.86 -6.01 -4.11
C ALA A 126 9.20 -7.30 -3.59
N TYR A 127 9.70 -8.45 -4.02
CA TYR A 127 9.29 -9.75 -3.49
C TYR A 127 10.06 -10.06 -2.20
N SER A 128 9.34 -10.46 -1.16
CA SER A 128 9.88 -10.96 0.11
C SER A 128 9.77 -12.49 0.16
N PRO A 129 10.87 -13.24 0.21
CA PRO A 129 10.85 -14.71 0.17
C PRO A 129 10.29 -15.34 1.45
N ASP A 130 10.35 -14.64 2.58
CA ASP A 130 9.90 -15.12 3.90
C ASP A 130 8.48 -14.62 4.23
N ALA A 131 7.55 -14.65 3.26
CA ALA A 131 6.24 -14.02 3.37
C ALA A 131 5.07 -14.98 3.67
N TYR A 132 5.35 -16.19 4.15
CA TYR A 132 4.38 -17.27 4.42
C TYR A 132 4.63 -18.01 5.74
#